data_AF-A0A0C9U322-F1
#
_entry.id   AF-A0A0C9U322-F1
#
_cell.length_a   1.000
_cell.length_b   1.000
_cell.length_c   1.000
_cell.angle_alpha   90.00
_cell.angle_beta   90.00
_cell.angle_gamma   90.00
#
_symmetry.space_group_name_H-M   'P 1'
#
loop_
_entity.id
_entity.type
_entity.pdbx_description
1 polymer ?
#
loop_
_entity_poly.entity_id
_entity_poly.type
_entity_poly.pdbx_seq_one_letter_code
_entity_poly.pdbx_strand_id
1 'polypeptide(L)'
;MSTLSFLSNLPAELREHVIDDVICVGDLLSLALTSRAFCELIVPWHLEYRWVCGPWKRTDIWTALSTKPHLAARIQSLEVWNTFEPDGFPRSLATFPEYKEVAPSLPKGGRVMTLVDALPVSVERISIVGDNGDWNYAQTWLNTIEIWEPSFCRLENVTHIGGIFPDDEDIRTTVGMDLMCKLGSIMPKLLYVQLANEWIMMKGIREQSEYDLPKGTGIDGWCWGNTFDGISLVGKKRITWL
;
A
#
# COMPACT_ATOMS: atom_id res chain seq x y z
N MET A 1 23.66 -15.36 29.68
CA MET A 1 22.46 -14.57 29.32
C MET A 1 21.87 -15.16 28.07
N SER A 2 20.55 -15.26 27.94
CA SER A 2 19.92 -15.54 26.65
C SER A 2 19.85 -14.24 25.83
N THR A 3 19.95 -14.33 24.52
CA THR A 3 19.83 -13.15 23.63
C THR A 3 18.45 -12.48 23.76
N LEU A 4 17.41 -13.27 24.02
CA LEU A 4 16.04 -12.78 24.27
C LEU A 4 15.91 -11.88 25.52
N SER A 5 16.73 -12.09 26.56
CA SER A 5 16.73 -11.20 27.74
C SER A 5 17.36 -9.84 27.46
N PHE A 6 18.21 -9.72 26.42
CA PHE A 6 18.77 -8.43 26.03
C PHE A 6 17.72 -7.55 25.35
N LEU A 7 17.05 -8.07 24.32
CA LEU A 7 16.05 -7.32 23.55
C LEU A 7 14.86 -6.86 24.41
N SER A 8 14.42 -7.69 25.36
CA SER A 8 13.30 -7.37 26.26
C SER A 8 13.64 -6.28 27.29
N ASN A 9 14.94 -6.02 27.52
CA ASN A 9 15.43 -5.00 28.45
C ASN A 9 15.78 -3.67 27.75
N LEU A 10 15.58 -3.57 26.43
CA LEU A 10 15.78 -2.32 25.71
C LEU A 10 14.70 -1.28 26.09
N PRO A 11 15.04 0.02 26.12
CA PRO A 11 14.07 1.11 26.13
C PRO A 11 12.98 0.92 25.07
N ALA A 12 11.78 1.45 25.34
CA ALA A 12 10.62 1.25 24.45
C ALA A 12 10.89 1.78 23.04
N GLU A 13 11.58 2.91 22.95
CA GLU A 13 11.98 3.61 21.73
C GLU A 13 12.87 2.73 20.84
N LEU A 14 13.80 1.98 21.43
CA LEU A 14 14.65 1.04 20.69
C LEU A 14 13.91 -0.24 20.29
N ARG A 15 12.89 -0.65 21.05
CA ARG A 15 12.01 -1.77 20.66
C ARG A 15 11.09 -1.36 19.51
N GLU A 16 10.49 -0.18 19.58
CA GLU A 16 9.68 0.42 18.50
C GLU A 16 10.52 0.55 17.22
N HIS A 17 11.75 1.05 17.29
CA HIS A 17 12.64 1.12 16.12
C HIS A 17 12.91 -0.26 15.48
N VAL A 18 13.19 -1.29 16.29
CA VAL A 18 13.34 -2.68 15.79
C VAL A 18 12.03 -3.21 15.19
N ILE A 19 10.88 -2.87 15.77
CA ILE A 19 9.57 -3.25 15.23
C ILE A 19 9.30 -2.54 13.89
N ASP A 20 9.73 -1.28 13.73
CA ASP A 20 9.57 -0.51 12.50
C ASP A 20 10.36 -1.06 11.31
N ASP A 21 11.54 -1.64 11.55
CA ASP A 21 12.33 -2.34 10.53
C ASP A 21 11.71 -3.69 10.08
N VAL A 22 10.80 -4.30 10.85
CA VAL A 22 10.20 -5.62 10.53
C VAL A 22 8.98 -5.46 9.61
N ILE A 23 9.24 -5.29 8.32
CA ILE A 23 8.20 -5.02 7.30
C ILE A 23 7.12 -6.12 7.23
N CYS A 24 7.47 -7.40 7.43
CA CYS A 24 6.51 -8.50 7.29
C CYS A 24 5.62 -8.68 8.53
N VAL A 25 4.30 -8.69 8.35
CA VAL A 25 3.31 -8.96 9.41
C VAL A 25 3.50 -10.35 10.04
N GLY A 26 3.93 -11.35 9.26
CA GLY A 26 4.25 -12.69 9.78
C GLY A 26 5.50 -12.71 10.67
N ASP A 27 6.51 -11.92 10.34
CA ASP A 27 7.71 -11.76 11.17
C ASP A 27 7.42 -10.92 12.42
N LEU A 28 6.55 -9.89 12.32
CA LEU A 28 6.04 -9.15 13.48
C LEU A 28 5.28 -10.05 14.45
N LEU A 29 4.37 -10.90 13.96
CA LEU A 29 3.65 -11.86 14.79
C LEU A 29 4.63 -12.85 15.43
N SER A 30 5.60 -13.34 14.67
CA SER A 30 6.66 -14.22 15.18
C SER A 30 7.47 -13.53 16.28
N LEU A 31 7.84 -12.26 16.10
CA LEU A 31 8.55 -11.44 17.08
C LEU A 31 7.72 -11.21 18.35
N ALA A 32 6.43 -10.88 18.22
CA ALA A 32 5.49 -10.73 19.33
C ALA A 32 5.40 -12.01 20.17
N LEU A 33 5.41 -13.18 19.54
CA LEU A 33 5.39 -14.48 20.21
C LEU A 33 6.71 -14.82 20.94
N THR A 34 7.82 -14.12 20.68
CA THR A 34 9.10 -14.36 21.38
C THR A 34 9.20 -13.71 22.76
N SER A 35 8.45 -12.63 23.03
CA SER A 35 8.53 -11.89 24.30
C SER A 35 7.25 -11.10 24.57
N ARG A 36 6.79 -11.12 25.83
CA ARG A 36 5.67 -10.29 26.29
C ARG A 36 5.92 -8.80 26.02
N ALA A 37 7.16 -8.34 26.18
CA ALA A 37 7.55 -6.94 25.97
C ALA A 37 7.51 -6.50 24.50
N PHE A 38 7.54 -7.45 23.55
CA PHE A 38 7.24 -7.21 22.13
C PHE A 38 5.75 -7.38 21.85
N CYS A 39 5.09 -8.38 22.46
CA CYS A 39 3.65 -8.59 22.32
C CYS A 39 2.83 -7.35 22.72
N GLU A 40 3.16 -6.71 23.84
CA GLU A 40 2.47 -5.49 24.33
C GLU A 40 2.66 -4.25 23.43
N LEU A 41 3.72 -4.22 22.62
CA LEU A 41 3.93 -3.16 21.61
C LEU A 41 3.27 -3.54 20.29
N ILE A 42 3.54 -4.74 19.78
CA ILE A 42 3.12 -5.20 18.44
C ILE A 42 1.60 -5.45 18.37
N VAL A 43 0.99 -5.91 19.45
CA VAL A 43 -0.45 -6.21 19.57
C VAL A 43 -1.12 -5.24 20.55
N PRO A 44 -2.10 -4.42 20.13
CA PRO A 44 -2.70 -4.33 18.79
C PRO A 44 -1.89 -3.49 17.78
N TRP A 45 -0.97 -2.65 18.26
CA TRP A 45 -0.62 -1.40 17.59
C TRP A 45 0.08 -1.50 16.24
N HIS A 46 0.86 -2.57 15.98
CA HIS A 46 1.56 -2.74 14.71
C HIS A 46 0.86 -3.75 13.80
N LEU A 47 0.28 -4.84 14.31
CA LEU A 47 -0.41 -5.81 13.44
C LEU A 47 -1.67 -5.23 12.79
N GLU A 48 -2.43 -4.40 13.50
CA GLU A 48 -3.73 -3.90 13.01
C GLU A 48 -3.62 -2.63 12.18
N TYR A 49 -2.60 -1.81 12.43
CA TYR A 49 -2.43 -0.51 11.78
C TYR A 49 -1.33 -0.50 10.72
N ARG A 50 -0.41 -1.48 10.64
CA ARG A 50 0.63 -1.50 9.59
C ARG A 50 0.08 -1.83 8.21
N TRP A 51 -0.95 -2.67 8.15
CA TRP A 51 -1.67 -2.98 6.93
C TRP A 51 -3.18 -2.87 7.17
N VAL A 52 -3.79 -1.89 6.53
CA VAL A 52 -5.24 -1.73 6.51
C VAL A 52 -5.75 -2.23 5.16
N CYS A 53 -6.71 -3.14 5.19
CA CYS A 53 -7.47 -3.55 4.02
C CYS A 53 -8.96 -3.35 4.29
N GLY A 54 -9.75 -3.01 3.27
CA GLY A 54 -11.20 -2.98 3.41
C GLY A 54 -11.95 -2.48 2.18
N PRO A 55 -13.28 -2.71 2.14
CA PRO A 55 -14.12 -2.14 1.12
C PRO A 55 -14.09 -0.61 1.21
N TRP A 56 -13.95 0.10 0.08
CA TRP A 56 -14.05 1.58 0.06
C TRP A 56 -15.34 2.12 0.71
N LYS A 57 -16.40 1.32 0.75
CA LYS A 57 -17.69 1.61 1.39
C LYS A 57 -17.61 1.71 2.93
N ARG A 58 -16.54 1.21 3.57
CA ARG A 58 -16.27 1.32 5.01
C ARG A 58 -15.77 2.72 5.39
N THR A 59 -16.62 3.73 5.19
CA THR A 59 -16.31 5.13 5.51
C THR A 59 -15.99 5.34 6.99
N ASP A 60 -16.47 4.47 7.88
CA ASP A 60 -16.09 4.42 9.29
C ASP A 60 -14.59 4.22 9.49
N ILE A 61 -13.96 3.31 8.75
CA ILE A 61 -12.51 3.07 8.81
C ILE A 61 -11.76 4.30 8.28
N TRP A 62 -12.15 4.79 7.10
CA TRP A 62 -11.46 5.90 6.43
C TRP A 62 -11.56 7.20 7.20
N THR A 63 -12.70 7.50 7.82
CA THR A 63 -12.87 8.66 8.71
C THR A 63 -12.13 8.48 10.03
N ALA A 64 -12.07 7.29 10.62
CA ALA A 64 -11.27 7.06 11.82
C ALA A 64 -9.77 7.29 11.56
N LEU A 65 -9.27 6.90 10.38
CA LEU A 65 -7.89 7.16 9.97
C LEU A 65 -7.63 8.65 9.69
N SER A 66 -8.54 9.34 8.97
CA SER A 66 -8.40 10.78 8.70
C SER A 66 -8.47 11.65 9.97
N THR A 67 -9.24 11.22 10.97
CA THR A 67 -9.40 11.93 12.25
C THR A 67 -8.34 11.56 13.30
N LYS A 68 -7.60 10.46 13.12
CA LYS A 68 -6.55 10.00 14.05
C LYS A 68 -5.19 9.84 13.32
N PRO A 69 -4.51 10.95 12.95
CA PRO A 69 -3.26 10.90 12.18
C PRO A 69 -2.14 10.07 12.81
N HIS A 70 -2.13 9.89 14.13
CA HIS A 70 -1.14 9.06 14.84
C HIS A 70 -1.37 7.55 14.66
N LEU A 71 -2.61 7.11 14.43
CA LEU A 71 -2.91 5.73 14.03
C LEU A 71 -2.62 5.55 12.55
N ALA A 72 -3.04 6.52 11.73
CA ALA A 72 -2.73 6.53 10.31
C ALA A 72 -1.22 6.44 10.08
N ALA A 73 -0.40 7.23 10.77
CA ALA A 73 1.06 7.26 10.59
C ALA A 73 1.76 5.88 10.67
N ARG A 74 1.13 4.87 11.29
CA ARG A 74 1.63 3.49 11.39
C ARG A 74 1.33 2.63 10.16
N ILE A 75 0.45 3.07 9.25
CA ILE A 75 0.10 2.41 7.99
C ILE A 75 1.28 2.47 7.02
N GLN A 76 1.81 1.29 6.68
CA GLN A 76 2.79 1.12 5.61
C GLN A 76 2.12 0.66 4.31
N SER A 77 1.03 -0.13 4.42
CA SER A 77 0.26 -0.65 3.28
C SER A 77 -1.24 -0.35 3.44
N LEU A 78 -1.84 0.29 2.43
CA LEU A 78 -3.30 0.40 2.30
C LEU A 78 -3.78 -0.41 1.08
N GLU A 79 -4.82 -1.21 1.28
CA GLU A 79 -5.53 -1.93 0.23
C GLU A 79 -7.03 -1.59 0.26
N VAL A 80 -7.56 -1.13 -0.88
CA VAL A 80 -8.94 -0.65 -1.00
C VAL A 80 -9.62 -1.40 -2.13
N TRP A 81 -10.73 -2.08 -1.85
CA TRP A 81 -11.43 -2.90 -2.83
C TRP A 81 -12.89 -2.49 -2.99
N ASN A 82 -13.49 -2.71 -4.17
CA ASN A 82 -14.80 -2.16 -4.50
C ASN A 82 -15.97 -2.83 -3.74
N THR A 83 -16.07 -4.16 -3.77
CA THR A 83 -17.26 -4.83 -3.20
C THR A 83 -17.04 -6.11 -2.41
N PHE A 84 -16.43 -7.15 -2.98
CA PHE A 84 -16.09 -8.40 -2.26
C PHE A 84 -17.25 -8.95 -1.39
N GLU A 85 -17.01 -9.51 -0.19
CA GLU A 85 -15.74 -9.64 0.53
C GLU A 85 -14.95 -10.88 0.07
N PRO A 86 -13.60 -10.86 -0.06
CA PRO A 86 -12.86 -12.10 -0.33
C PRO A 86 -12.94 -13.01 0.89
N ASP A 87 -13.51 -14.19 0.73
CA ASP A 87 -13.70 -15.19 1.78
C ASP A 87 -12.35 -15.62 2.39
N GLY A 88 -11.97 -15.03 3.52
CA GLY A 88 -10.75 -15.41 4.25
C GLY A 88 -9.99 -14.27 4.92
N PHE A 89 -10.27 -13.00 4.62
CA PHE A 89 -9.54 -11.90 5.26
C PHE A 89 -9.72 -11.88 6.80
N PRO A 90 -8.63 -11.67 7.57
CA PRO A 90 -8.71 -11.62 9.02
C PRO A 90 -9.57 -10.44 9.46
N ARG A 91 -10.63 -10.72 10.23
CA ARG A 91 -11.52 -9.71 10.81
C ARG A 91 -10.71 -8.77 11.70
N SER A 92 -10.39 -7.58 11.21
CA SER A 92 -9.68 -6.52 11.94
C SER A 92 -10.43 -5.19 11.82
N LEU A 93 -10.14 -4.25 12.74
CA LEU A 93 -10.75 -2.93 12.93
C LEU A 93 -12.25 -2.89 13.30
N ALA A 94 -13.10 -3.79 12.79
CA ALA A 94 -14.56 -3.75 13.03
C ALA A 94 -15.01 -4.00 14.49
N THR A 95 -14.12 -4.48 15.37
CA THR A 95 -14.43 -4.83 16.77
C THR A 95 -14.01 -3.78 17.80
N PHE A 96 -13.34 -2.70 17.41
CA PHE A 96 -12.81 -1.73 18.36
C PHE A 96 -13.86 -0.72 18.86
N PRO A 97 -13.95 -0.44 20.18
CA PRO A 97 -14.89 0.54 20.73
C PRO A 97 -14.72 1.94 20.13
N GLU A 98 -13.50 2.26 19.71
CA GLU A 98 -13.03 3.53 19.16
C GLU A 98 -13.60 3.88 17.77
N TYR A 99 -14.34 2.95 17.15
CA TYR A 99 -14.99 3.07 15.84
C TYR A 99 -16.53 3.17 15.96
N LYS A 100 -17.07 3.28 17.18
CA LYS A 100 -18.53 3.43 17.40
C LYS A 100 -19.09 4.82 17.07
N GLU A 101 -18.24 5.79 16.74
CA GLU A 101 -18.69 7.11 16.30
C GLU A 101 -19.11 7.06 14.82
N VAL A 102 -20.34 7.48 14.53
CA VAL A 102 -20.92 7.44 13.18
C VAL A 102 -20.26 8.53 12.33
N ALA A 103 -19.35 8.12 11.46
CA ALA A 103 -18.70 8.99 10.49
C ALA A 103 -19.73 9.66 9.55
N PRO A 104 -19.58 10.97 9.24
CA PRO A 104 -20.42 11.64 8.25
C PRO A 104 -20.20 11.07 6.83
N SER A 105 -21.26 11.05 6.02
CA SER A 105 -21.24 10.39 4.72
C SER A 105 -20.44 11.16 3.66
N LEU A 106 -19.51 10.47 3.00
CA LEU A 106 -18.65 11.08 1.96
C LEU A 106 -19.41 11.40 0.65
N PRO A 107 -19.16 12.57 0.01
CA PRO A 107 -19.82 12.98 -1.23
C PRO A 107 -19.47 12.03 -2.39
N LYS A 108 -20.45 11.69 -3.24
CA LYS A 108 -20.35 10.55 -4.18
C LYS A 108 -19.25 10.64 -5.25
N GLY A 109 -18.86 11.84 -5.68
CA GLY A 109 -17.89 12.05 -6.78
C GLY A 109 -16.43 12.26 -6.37
N GLY A 110 -16.13 12.34 -5.07
CA GLY A 110 -14.78 12.67 -4.58
C GLY A 110 -14.15 11.62 -3.68
N ARG A 111 -14.68 10.38 -3.65
CA ARG A 111 -14.43 9.42 -2.55
C ARG A 111 -13.03 8.81 -2.55
N VAL A 112 -12.50 8.47 -3.71
CA VAL A 112 -11.08 8.05 -3.83
C VAL A 112 -10.19 9.21 -3.42
N MET A 113 -10.48 10.44 -3.84
CA MET A 113 -9.70 11.61 -3.43
C MET A 113 -9.80 11.87 -1.92
N THR A 114 -10.98 11.77 -1.31
CA THR A 114 -11.08 11.89 0.16
C THR A 114 -10.32 10.77 0.90
N LEU A 115 -10.19 9.59 0.29
CA LEU A 115 -9.40 8.49 0.85
C LEU A 115 -7.90 8.72 0.67
N VAL A 116 -7.46 9.13 -0.52
CA VAL A 116 -6.08 9.56 -0.78
C VAL A 116 -5.74 10.76 0.10
N ASP A 117 -6.66 11.69 0.37
CA ASP A 117 -6.55 12.84 1.29
C ASP A 117 -6.57 12.45 2.78
N ALA A 118 -7.15 11.29 3.12
CA ALA A 118 -7.05 10.69 4.44
C ALA A 118 -5.70 9.99 4.67
N LEU A 119 -4.95 9.67 3.61
CA LEU A 119 -3.68 8.95 3.77
C LEU A 119 -2.63 9.76 4.54
N PRO A 120 -1.89 9.12 5.44
CA PRO A 120 -0.73 9.71 6.09
C PRO A 120 0.45 9.76 5.12
N VAL A 121 1.35 10.72 5.32
CA VAL A 121 2.56 10.88 4.48
C VAL A 121 3.54 9.71 4.61
N SER A 122 3.36 8.82 5.59
CA SER A 122 4.18 7.63 5.83
C SER A 122 3.77 6.40 5.01
N VAL A 123 2.66 6.44 4.25
CA VAL A 123 2.30 5.31 3.38
C VAL A 123 3.38 5.09 2.32
N GLU A 124 3.88 3.87 2.26
CA GLU A 124 4.84 3.44 1.24
C GLU A 124 4.17 2.71 0.08
N ARG A 125 3.02 2.07 0.32
CA ARG A 125 2.34 1.19 -0.63
C ARG A 125 0.84 1.43 -0.67
N ILE A 126 0.31 1.63 -1.87
CA ILE A 126 -1.11 1.85 -2.13
C ILE A 126 -1.58 0.82 -3.15
N SER A 127 -2.65 0.08 -2.84
CA SER A 127 -3.39 -0.72 -3.82
C SER A 127 -4.85 -0.30 -3.85
N ILE A 128 -5.36 0.06 -5.03
CA ILE A 128 -6.75 0.48 -5.26
C ILE A 128 -7.39 -0.49 -6.25
N VAL A 129 -7.99 -1.57 -5.76
CA VAL A 129 -8.60 -2.63 -6.59
C VAL A 129 -10.05 -2.25 -6.93
N GLY A 130 -10.25 -1.67 -8.12
CA GLY A 130 -11.57 -1.32 -8.62
C GLY A 130 -12.17 -2.37 -9.55
N ASP A 131 -13.34 -2.93 -9.22
CA ASP A 131 -14.13 -3.76 -10.17
C ASP A 131 -14.33 -2.97 -11.49
N ASN A 132 -14.16 -3.66 -12.64
CA ASN A 132 -14.02 -3.15 -14.02
C ASN A 132 -15.18 -2.27 -14.58
N GLY A 133 -15.48 -1.15 -13.93
CA GLY A 133 -16.60 -0.26 -14.25
C GLY A 133 -16.19 1.02 -14.98
N ASP A 134 -15.82 2.06 -14.21
CA ASP A 134 -15.87 3.46 -14.69
C ASP A 134 -14.56 4.27 -14.52
N TRP A 135 -13.58 3.81 -13.74
CA TRP A 135 -12.50 4.66 -13.21
C TRP A 135 -11.07 4.31 -13.65
N ASN A 136 -10.89 3.19 -14.36
CA ASN A 136 -9.57 2.58 -14.45
C ASN A 136 -8.77 3.03 -15.70
N TYR A 137 -9.43 3.51 -16.76
CA TYR A 137 -8.76 3.85 -18.02
C TYR A 137 -7.73 4.99 -17.86
N ALA A 138 -6.53 4.81 -18.43
CA ALA A 138 -5.41 5.74 -18.32
C ALA A 138 -5.76 7.15 -18.82
N GLN A 139 -6.59 7.26 -19.87
CA GLN A 139 -7.07 8.55 -20.38
C GLN A 139 -7.94 9.30 -19.35
N THR A 140 -8.77 8.59 -18.57
CA THR A 140 -9.58 9.20 -17.51
C THR A 140 -8.69 9.71 -16.37
N TRP A 141 -7.64 8.96 -16.03
CA TRP A 141 -6.63 9.39 -15.05
C TRP A 141 -5.91 10.66 -15.51
N LEU A 142 -5.43 10.73 -16.76
CA LEU A 142 -4.83 11.94 -17.33
C LEU A 142 -5.81 13.12 -17.37
N ASN A 143 -7.04 12.90 -17.83
CA ASN A 143 -8.06 13.96 -17.93
C ASN A 143 -8.47 14.53 -16.57
N THR A 144 -8.21 13.81 -15.47
CA THR A 144 -8.53 14.22 -14.09
C THR A 144 -7.29 14.55 -13.26
N ILE A 145 -6.10 14.59 -13.87
CA ILE A 145 -4.82 14.63 -13.16
C ILE A 145 -4.66 15.85 -12.25
N GLU A 146 -5.13 17.02 -12.69
CA GLU A 146 -5.09 18.26 -11.91
C GLU A 146 -5.96 18.20 -10.63
N ILE A 147 -6.95 17.29 -10.59
CA ILE A 147 -7.84 17.09 -9.45
C ILE A 147 -7.12 16.27 -8.35
N TRP A 148 -6.30 15.30 -8.75
CA TRP A 148 -5.67 14.35 -7.82
C TRP A 148 -4.19 14.59 -7.56
N GLU A 149 -3.50 15.35 -8.42
CA GLU A 149 -2.11 15.75 -8.24
C GLU A 149 -1.80 16.35 -6.86
N PRO A 150 -2.61 17.27 -6.27
CA PRO A 150 -2.37 17.77 -4.92
C PRO A 150 -2.41 16.66 -3.85
N SER A 151 -3.31 15.71 -3.99
CA SER A 151 -3.49 14.59 -3.06
C SER A 151 -2.32 13.61 -3.13
N PHE A 152 -1.77 13.33 -4.31
CA PHE A 152 -0.61 12.44 -4.46
C PHE A 152 0.74 13.13 -4.18
N CYS A 153 0.89 14.43 -4.50
CA CYS A 153 2.12 15.20 -4.24
C CYS A 153 2.57 15.19 -2.75
N ARG A 154 1.63 15.09 -1.81
CA ARG A 154 1.93 15.00 -0.37
C ARG A 154 2.30 13.60 0.11
N LEU A 155 2.14 12.57 -0.71
CA LEU A 155 2.45 11.18 -0.37
C LEU A 155 3.90 10.85 -0.75
N GLU A 156 4.83 11.64 -0.21
CA GLU A 156 6.25 11.68 -0.59
C GLU A 156 7.02 10.37 -0.34
N ASN A 157 6.46 9.42 0.43
CA ASN A 157 7.07 8.13 0.74
C ASN A 157 6.50 6.96 -0.07
N VAL A 158 5.50 7.20 -0.93
CA VAL A 158 4.93 6.14 -1.77
C VAL A 158 5.98 5.66 -2.77
N THR A 159 6.31 4.37 -2.65
CA THR A 159 7.26 3.65 -3.49
C THR A 159 6.56 2.64 -4.40
N HIS A 160 5.35 2.18 -4.05
CA HIS A 160 4.59 1.19 -4.81
C HIS A 160 3.13 1.61 -4.95
N ILE A 161 2.60 1.52 -6.17
CA ILE A 161 1.19 1.74 -6.50
C ILE A 161 0.65 0.55 -7.28
N GLY A 162 -0.52 0.02 -6.93
CA GLY A 162 -1.17 -1.07 -7.67
C GLY A 162 -2.68 -0.98 -7.74
N GLY A 163 -3.28 -1.85 -8.55
CA GLY A 163 -4.73 -1.92 -8.82
C GLY A 163 -5.34 -0.73 -9.59
N ILE A 164 -4.64 0.39 -9.71
CA ILE A 164 -5.13 1.64 -10.33
C ILE A 164 -5.64 1.46 -11.76
N PHE A 165 -5.07 0.49 -12.48
CA PHE A 165 -5.33 0.21 -13.89
C PHE A 165 -6.12 -1.09 -14.05
N PRO A 166 -6.97 -1.21 -15.09
CA PRO A 166 -7.67 -2.44 -15.38
C PRO A 166 -6.69 -3.43 -16.03
N ASP A 167 -7.04 -4.71 -16.01
CA ASP A 167 -6.16 -5.78 -16.49
C ASP A 167 -5.86 -5.73 -18.01
N ASP A 168 -6.57 -4.90 -18.76
CA ASP A 168 -6.51 -4.75 -20.23
C ASP A 168 -5.87 -3.44 -20.73
N GLU A 169 -5.43 -2.54 -19.85
CA GLU A 169 -4.80 -1.27 -20.26
C GLU A 169 -3.34 -1.46 -20.71
N ASP A 170 -3.06 -1.24 -21.99
CA ASP A 170 -1.70 -1.26 -22.52
C ASP A 170 -0.99 0.08 -22.27
N ILE A 171 -0.13 0.11 -21.25
CA ILE A 171 0.66 1.30 -20.94
C ILE A 171 1.72 1.66 -21.99
N ARG A 172 2.00 0.79 -22.97
CA ARG A 172 2.93 1.09 -24.06
C ARG A 172 2.30 2.03 -25.09
N THR A 173 1.00 2.29 -24.98
CA THR A 173 0.35 3.41 -25.66
C THR A 173 0.93 4.74 -25.18
N THR A 174 0.87 5.77 -26.04
CA THR A 174 1.30 7.13 -25.68
C THR A 174 0.57 7.65 -24.43
N VAL A 175 -0.73 7.35 -24.31
CA VAL A 175 -1.57 7.73 -23.16
C VAL A 175 -1.06 7.09 -21.86
N GLY A 176 -0.74 5.80 -21.88
CA GLY A 176 -0.19 5.11 -20.72
C GLY A 176 1.18 5.63 -20.31
N MET A 177 2.08 5.86 -21.28
CA MET A 177 3.41 6.40 -21.01
C MET A 177 3.36 7.85 -20.49
N ASP A 178 2.51 8.71 -21.05
CA ASP A 178 2.32 10.09 -20.56
C ASP A 178 1.85 10.10 -19.09
N LEU A 179 0.94 9.18 -18.74
CA LEU A 179 0.48 9.00 -17.37
C LEU A 179 1.60 8.49 -16.45
N MET A 180 2.39 7.51 -16.88
CA MET A 180 3.52 6.99 -16.12
C MET A 180 4.59 8.08 -15.89
N CYS A 181 4.90 8.89 -16.90
CA CYS A 181 5.78 10.04 -16.78
C CYS A 181 5.25 11.07 -15.76
N LYS A 182 3.96 11.40 -15.82
CA LYS A 182 3.33 12.36 -14.89
C LYS A 182 3.22 11.81 -13.47
N LEU A 183 2.86 10.54 -13.27
CA LEU A 183 2.95 9.84 -11.97
C LEU A 183 4.39 9.90 -11.41
N GLY A 184 5.38 9.64 -12.25
CA GLY A 184 6.80 9.71 -11.91
C GLY A 184 7.26 11.12 -11.50
N SER A 185 6.63 12.17 -12.03
CA SER A 185 6.87 13.58 -11.67
C SER A 185 6.14 13.99 -10.38
N ILE A 186 4.93 13.47 -10.13
CA ILE A 186 4.13 13.76 -8.94
C ILE A 186 4.71 13.05 -7.70
N MET A 187 5.19 11.82 -7.86
CA MET A 187 5.75 10.99 -6.79
C MET A 187 7.21 10.63 -7.09
N PRO A 188 8.20 11.47 -6.72
CA PRO A 188 9.60 11.23 -7.05
C PRO A 188 10.18 9.96 -6.42
N LYS A 189 9.63 9.46 -5.31
CA LYS A 189 10.02 8.18 -4.69
C LYS A 189 9.30 6.95 -5.27
N LEU A 190 8.33 7.11 -6.16
CA LEU A 190 7.63 5.96 -6.78
C LEU A 190 8.64 5.10 -7.55
N LEU A 191 8.75 3.83 -7.16
CA LEU A 191 9.68 2.84 -7.71
C LEU A 191 8.97 1.88 -8.65
N TYR A 192 7.74 1.46 -8.32
CA TYR A 192 6.98 0.46 -9.07
C TYR A 192 5.50 0.81 -9.19
N VAL A 193 4.92 0.47 -10.34
CA VAL A 193 3.47 0.54 -10.60
C VAL A 193 3.00 -0.84 -11.10
N GLN A 194 1.94 -1.37 -10.48
CA GLN A 194 1.30 -2.61 -10.92
C GLN A 194 0.32 -2.33 -12.05
N LEU A 195 0.41 -3.16 -13.08
CA LEU A 195 -0.36 -3.09 -14.31
C LEU A 195 -0.76 -4.52 -14.68
N ALA A 196 -2.06 -4.81 -14.56
CA ALA A 196 -2.57 -6.17 -14.57
C ALA A 196 -1.76 -7.08 -13.61
N ASN A 197 -1.09 -8.09 -14.18
CA ASN A 197 -0.25 -9.06 -13.48
C ASN A 197 1.26 -8.75 -13.54
N GLU A 198 1.67 -7.53 -13.89
CA GLU A 198 3.08 -7.12 -13.96
C GLU A 198 3.37 -5.89 -13.09
N TRP A 199 4.58 -5.79 -12.53
CA TRP A 199 5.08 -4.57 -11.87
C TRP A 199 6.13 -3.89 -12.74
N ILE A 200 5.88 -2.64 -13.13
CA ILE A 200 6.76 -1.84 -13.99
C ILE A 200 7.63 -0.91 -13.16
N MET A 201 8.95 -0.96 -13.37
CA MET A 201 9.91 -0.14 -12.65
C MET A 201 9.99 1.30 -13.22
N MET A 202 9.62 2.29 -12.40
CA MET A 202 9.59 3.73 -12.77
C MET A 202 10.96 4.29 -13.18
N LYS A 203 12.06 3.67 -12.75
CA LYS A 203 13.40 4.05 -13.19
C LYS A 203 13.55 3.97 -14.71
N GLY A 204 13.04 2.90 -15.33
CA GLY A 204 13.09 2.74 -16.80
C GLY A 204 12.32 3.83 -17.53
N ILE A 205 11.13 4.19 -17.03
CA ILE A 205 10.31 5.28 -17.57
C ILE A 205 11.05 6.62 -17.54
N ARG A 206 11.71 6.95 -16.41
CA ARG A 206 12.38 8.25 -16.21
C ARG A 206 13.67 8.41 -17.00
N GLU A 207 14.35 7.32 -17.33
CA GLU A 207 15.65 7.33 -18.02
C GLU A 207 15.52 7.32 -19.55
N GLN A 208 14.30 7.33 -20.09
CA GLN A 208 14.02 7.25 -21.53
C GLN A 208 13.23 8.45 -22.07
N SER A 209 13.53 8.82 -23.32
CA SER A 209 12.86 9.89 -24.07
C SER A 209 11.97 9.40 -25.21
N GLU A 210 11.95 8.10 -25.46
CA GLU A 210 11.22 7.44 -26.55
C GLU A 210 10.71 6.09 -26.02
N TYR A 211 9.49 5.72 -26.40
CA TYR A 211 8.58 4.89 -25.59
C TYR A 211 8.90 3.38 -25.45
N ASP A 212 10.10 2.95 -25.86
CA ASP A 212 10.52 1.53 -25.88
C ASP A 212 11.09 1.08 -24.53
N LEU A 213 10.24 0.55 -23.65
CA LEU A 213 10.65 -0.03 -22.37
C LEU A 213 11.72 -1.14 -22.54
N PRO A 214 12.85 -1.10 -21.79
CA PRO A 214 13.87 -2.13 -21.85
C PRO A 214 13.35 -3.52 -21.51
N LYS A 215 13.91 -4.55 -22.14
CA LYS A 215 13.69 -5.94 -21.71
C LYS A 215 14.15 -6.09 -20.25
N GLY A 216 13.22 -6.50 -19.39
CA GLY A 216 13.45 -6.67 -17.95
C GLY A 216 12.98 -5.51 -17.06
N THR A 217 12.31 -4.48 -17.59
CA THR A 217 11.71 -3.41 -16.76
C THR A 217 10.44 -3.84 -16.02
N GLY A 218 9.77 -4.88 -16.53
CA GLY A 218 8.67 -5.56 -15.85
C GLY A 218 9.16 -6.70 -14.96
N ILE A 219 8.56 -6.84 -13.78
CA ILE A 219 8.67 -8.01 -12.92
C ILE A 219 7.32 -8.71 -12.91
N ASP A 220 7.31 -10.03 -13.07
CA ASP A 220 6.13 -10.87 -12.91
C ASP A 220 5.45 -10.59 -11.55
N GLY A 221 4.15 -10.30 -11.55
CA GLY A 221 3.34 -10.03 -10.36
C GLY A 221 3.39 -11.16 -9.33
N TRP A 222 3.58 -12.40 -9.77
CA TRP A 222 3.75 -13.56 -8.89
C TRP A 222 5.15 -13.63 -8.25
N CYS A 223 6.16 -12.97 -8.85
CA CYS A 223 7.51 -12.85 -8.27
C CYS A 223 7.58 -11.79 -7.17
N TRP A 224 6.71 -10.78 -7.21
CA TRP A 224 6.35 -9.97 -6.04
C TRP A 224 5.22 -10.66 -5.28
N GLY A 225 5.55 -11.77 -4.62
CA GLY A 225 4.62 -12.74 -4.04
C GLY A 225 3.31 -12.13 -3.57
N ASN A 226 2.24 -12.47 -4.30
CA ASN A 226 0.89 -11.91 -4.28
C ASN A 226 0.57 -11.18 -2.97
N THR A 227 0.32 -9.87 -3.04
CA THR A 227 -0.16 -9.03 -1.93
C THR A 227 -1.69 -8.97 -1.93
N PHE A 228 -2.45 -9.88 -1.31
CA PHE A 228 -2.07 -10.96 -0.40
C PHE A 228 -2.90 -12.24 -0.60
N ASP A 229 -2.22 -13.37 -0.82
CA ASP A 229 -2.73 -14.69 -0.39
C ASP A 229 -1.58 -15.48 0.27
N GLY A 230 -1.01 -14.86 1.31
CA GLY A 230 0.09 -15.39 2.13
C GLY A 230 1.50 -15.15 1.59
N ILE A 231 2.31 -14.35 2.31
CA ILE A 231 3.75 -14.26 2.04
C ILE A 231 4.50 -15.36 2.79
N SER A 232 5.31 -16.13 2.05
CA SER A 232 6.44 -16.88 2.58
C SER A 232 7.75 -16.15 2.26
N LEU A 233 8.73 -16.21 3.16
CA LEU A 233 10.02 -15.53 3.04
C LEU A 233 10.76 -15.87 1.74
N VAL A 234 11.46 -14.88 1.16
CA VAL A 234 12.39 -15.05 0.04
C VAL A 234 13.68 -15.75 0.51
N GLY A 235 13.55 -17.04 0.83
CA GLY A 235 14.63 -17.95 1.17
C GLY A 235 14.82 -19.00 0.08
N LYS A 236 15.71 -18.71 -0.89
CA LYS A 236 16.12 -19.58 -2.02
C LYS A 236 15.19 -19.62 -3.26
N LYS A 237 15.22 -18.56 -4.06
CA LYS A 237 15.36 -18.70 -5.52
C LYS A 237 16.35 -17.65 -6.03
N ARG A 238 17.48 -18.09 -6.58
CA ARG A 238 18.30 -17.21 -7.43
C ARG A 238 17.46 -16.88 -8.66
N ILE A 239 17.30 -15.61 -8.97
CA ILE A 239 16.88 -15.19 -10.31
C ILE A 239 18.00 -15.66 -11.25
N THR A 240 17.73 -16.69 -12.04
CA THR A 240 18.67 -17.20 -13.05
C THR A 240 18.44 -16.43 -14.34
N TRP A 241 19.39 -15.58 -14.67
CA TRP A 241 19.50 -14.92 -15.97
C TRP A 241 19.54 -15.95 -17.10
N LEU A 242 18.70 -15.75 -18.12
CA LEU A 242 18.76 -16.33 -19.46
C LEU A 242 18.41 -15.23 -20.47
#